data_AF-I4BTZ4-F1
#
_entry.id   AF-I4BTZ4-F1
#
_cell.length_a   1.000
_cell.length_b   1.000
_cell.length_c   1.000
_cell.angle_alpha   90.00
_cell.angle_beta   90.00
_cell.angle_gamma   90.00
#
_symmetry.space_group_name_H-M   'P 1'
#
loop_
_entity.id
_entity.type
_entity.pdbx_description
1 polymer ?
#
loop_
_entity_poly.entity_id
_entity_poly.type
_entity_poly.pdbx_seq_one_letter_code
_entity_poly.pdbx_strand_id
1 'polypeptide(L)'
;MELERKILEFALKMEKEARDFYLSAKNRVSNPNTKLLIDYLADWELSHCKFIEDQLNKIKSTGKWDTYAATEMDEETAQEILRKPWVEEELQTSLIADVSDISVLRMALSLERDFNNFYTKASQKIDQPDGKKVLNKLAGWEAEHMRIIDEQIKEMHRDFMAEMGFEPF
;
A
#
# COMPACT_ATOMS: atom_id res chain seq x y z
N MET A 1 -6.97 -27.50 4.08
CA MET A 1 -6.59 -26.13 3.69
C MET A 1 -5.08 -25.98 3.66
N GLU A 2 -4.40 -26.75 2.82
CA GLU A 2 -2.93 -26.68 2.74
C GLU A 2 -2.50 -25.55 1.80
N LEU A 3 -3.17 -25.43 0.66
CA LEU A 3 -2.91 -24.38 -0.32
C LEU A 3 -3.17 -22.99 0.28
N GLU A 4 -4.27 -22.84 1.01
CA GLU A 4 -4.69 -21.61 1.66
C GLU A 4 -3.67 -21.14 2.69
N ARG A 5 -3.13 -22.06 3.50
CA ARG A 5 -2.04 -21.75 4.45
C ARG A 5 -0.79 -21.27 3.73
N LYS A 6 -0.37 -21.96 2.66
CA LYS A 6 0.80 -21.56 1.88
C LYS A 6 0.64 -20.19 1.21
N ILE A 7 -0.56 -19.89 0.71
CA ILE A 7 -0.89 -18.57 0.16
C ILE A 7 -0.71 -17.50 1.22
N LEU A 8 -1.28 -17.68 2.41
CA LEU A 8 -1.19 -16.68 3.48
C LEU A 8 0.20 -16.59 4.11
N GLU A 9 0.94 -17.69 4.22
CA GLU A 9 2.33 -17.67 4.70
C GLU A 9 3.24 -16.89 3.74
N PHE A 10 3.01 -17.05 2.42
CA PHE A 10 3.71 -16.26 1.41
C PHE A 10 3.27 -14.79 1.45
N ALA A 11 1.96 -14.53 1.53
CA ALA A 11 1.42 -13.18 1.68
C ALA A 11 2.02 -12.45 2.89
N LEU A 12 2.04 -13.09 4.06
CA LEU A 12 2.63 -12.51 5.27
C LEU A 12 4.10 -12.14 5.10
N LYS A 13 4.85 -12.96 4.35
CA LYS A 13 6.24 -12.65 4.03
C LYS A 13 6.32 -11.42 3.12
N MET A 14 5.47 -11.33 2.11
CA MET A 14 5.40 -10.17 1.19
C MET A 14 5.11 -8.87 1.96
N GLU A 15 4.09 -8.85 2.82
CA GLU A 15 3.74 -7.62 3.58
C GLU A 15 4.87 -7.20 4.53
N LYS A 16 5.57 -8.17 5.13
CA LYS A 16 6.74 -7.86 5.97
C LYS A 16 7.87 -7.23 5.16
N GLU A 17 8.14 -7.76 3.97
CA GLU A 17 9.14 -7.20 3.06
C GLU A 17 8.75 -5.81 2.54
N ALA A 18 7.47 -5.57 2.25
CA ALA A 18 6.95 -4.26 1.87
C ALA A 18 7.07 -3.24 3.00
N ARG A 19 6.66 -3.61 4.22
CA ARG A 19 6.84 -2.78 5.40
C ARG A 19 8.30 -2.38 5.61
N ASP A 20 9.22 -3.34 5.53
CA ASP A 20 10.65 -3.08 5.69
C ASP A 20 11.19 -2.17 4.57
N PHE A 21 10.69 -2.33 3.36
CA PHE A 21 10.95 -1.42 2.25
C PHE A 21 10.48 0.00 2.59
N TYR A 22 9.24 0.19 3.05
CA TYR A 22 8.70 1.52 3.38
C TYR A 22 9.44 2.19 4.53
N LEU A 23 9.73 1.46 5.61
CA LEU A 23 10.55 1.96 6.72
C LEU A 23 11.94 2.40 6.27
N SER A 24 12.54 1.67 5.32
CA SER A 24 13.83 2.03 4.73
C SER A 24 13.72 3.24 3.79
N ALA A 25 12.66 3.30 2.99
CA ALA A 25 12.39 4.36 2.02
C ALA A 25 12.15 5.72 2.69
N LYS A 26 11.56 5.73 3.90
CA LYS A 26 11.34 6.95 4.71
C LYS A 26 12.62 7.76 4.94
N ASN A 27 13.78 7.11 4.96
CA ASN A 27 15.10 7.73 5.14
C ASN A 27 15.75 8.19 3.83
N ARG A 28 15.16 7.87 2.68
CA ARG A 28 15.68 8.18 1.33
C ARG A 28 14.88 9.28 0.65
N VAL A 29 13.66 9.53 1.10
CA VAL A 29 12.79 10.57 0.58
C VAL A 29 12.97 11.87 1.36
N SER A 30 12.84 12.99 0.66
CA SER A 30 13.10 14.33 1.20
C SER A 30 11.84 15.19 1.27
N ASN A 31 10.92 15.01 0.33
CA ASN A 31 9.66 15.72 0.28
C ASN A 31 8.79 15.31 1.49
N PRO A 32 8.31 16.27 2.31
CA PRO A 32 7.53 15.97 3.51
C PRO A 32 6.27 15.15 3.24
N ASN A 33 5.56 15.44 2.13
CA ASN A 33 4.33 14.74 1.75
C ASN A 33 4.64 13.31 1.33
N THR A 34 5.71 13.12 0.54
CA THR A 34 6.20 11.78 0.19
C THR A 34 6.62 10.99 1.43
N LYS A 35 7.31 11.64 2.37
CA LYS A 35 7.74 11.00 3.63
C LYS A 35 6.57 10.57 4.49
N LEU A 36 5.53 11.40 4.58
CA LEU A 36 4.31 11.09 5.31
C LEU A 36 3.54 9.93 4.65
N LEU A 37 3.44 9.94 3.32
CA LEU A 37 2.80 8.85 2.57
C LEU A 37 3.52 7.52 2.79
N ILE A 38 4.85 7.50 2.71
CA ILE A 38 5.65 6.30 2.97
C ILE A 38 5.47 5.80 4.41
N ASP A 39 5.29 6.70 5.38
CA ASP A 39 5.01 6.33 6.76
C ASP A 39 3.66 5.62 6.90
N TYR A 40 2.62 6.18 6.29
CA TYR A 40 1.30 5.56 6.27
C TYR A 40 1.31 4.19 5.59
N LEU A 41 1.99 4.05 4.44
CA LEU A 41 2.15 2.76 3.77
C LEU A 41 2.81 1.72 4.71
N ALA A 42 3.87 2.10 5.43
CA ALA A 42 4.50 1.19 6.40
C ALA A 42 3.56 0.74 7.53
N ASP A 43 2.69 1.64 8.00
CA ASP A 43 1.69 1.33 9.03
C ASP A 43 0.56 0.44 8.48
N TRP A 44 0.12 0.65 7.24
CA TRP A 44 -0.87 -0.19 6.57
C TRP A 44 -0.36 -1.61 6.36
N GLU A 45 0.88 -1.77 5.91
CA GLU A 45 1.50 -3.09 5.76
C GLU A 45 1.61 -3.83 7.11
N LEU A 46 1.82 -3.11 8.21
CA LEU A 46 1.78 -3.71 9.54
C LEU A 46 0.38 -4.23 9.89
N SER A 47 -0.66 -3.46 9.57
CA SER A 47 -2.06 -3.91 9.76
C SER A 47 -2.40 -5.10 8.85
N HIS A 48 -1.89 -5.15 7.63
CA HIS A 48 -2.02 -6.29 6.73
C HIS A 48 -1.36 -7.54 7.32
N CYS A 49 -0.13 -7.41 7.83
CA CYS A 49 0.58 -8.50 8.52
C CYS A 49 -0.26 -9.10 9.65
N LYS A 50 -0.79 -8.26 10.55
CA LYS A 50 -1.63 -8.69 11.68
C LYS A 50 -2.88 -9.40 11.20
N PHE A 51 -3.56 -8.82 10.21
CA PHE A 51 -4.76 -9.40 9.61
C PHE A 51 -4.48 -10.80 9.03
N ILE A 52 -3.39 -10.96 8.28
CA ILE A 52 -3.00 -12.25 7.68
C ILE A 52 -2.60 -13.27 8.76
N GLU A 53 -1.89 -12.85 9.81
CA GLU A 53 -1.54 -13.70 10.95
C GLU A 53 -2.80 -14.23 11.66
N ASP A 54 -3.81 -13.38 11.86
CA ASP A 54 -5.09 -13.78 12.43
C ASP A 54 -5.84 -14.76 11.53
N GLN A 55 -5.87 -14.53 10.21
CA GLN A 55 -6.46 -15.50 9.27
C GLN A 55 -5.75 -16.85 9.31
N LEU A 56 -4.40 -16.86 9.34
CA LEU A 56 -3.62 -18.08 9.49
C LEU A 56 -3.97 -18.83 10.77
N ASN A 57 -4.12 -18.11 11.89
CA ASN A 57 -4.49 -18.70 13.17
C ASN A 57 -5.92 -19.30 13.13
N LYS A 58 -6.89 -18.60 12.51
CA LYS A 58 -8.26 -19.09 12.33
C LYS A 58 -8.33 -20.33 11.47
N ILE A 59 -7.58 -20.34 10.36
CA ILE A 59 -7.47 -21.48 9.44
C ILE A 59 -6.83 -22.68 10.15
N LYS A 60 -5.77 -22.47 10.93
CA LYS A 60 -5.09 -23.53 11.70
C LYS A 60 -5.95 -24.11 12.82
N SER A 61 -6.72 -23.26 13.53
CA SER A 61 -7.50 -23.67 14.70
C SER A 61 -8.88 -24.23 14.36
N THR A 62 -9.60 -23.59 13.43
CA THR A 62 -11.02 -23.89 13.18
C THR A 62 -11.29 -24.47 11.80
N GLY A 63 -10.29 -24.42 10.91
CA GLY A 63 -10.49 -24.84 9.54
C GLY A 63 -11.31 -23.85 8.70
N LYS A 64 -11.46 -22.61 9.15
CA LYS A 64 -12.31 -21.58 8.51
C LYS A 64 -11.59 -20.24 8.39
N TRP A 65 -12.00 -19.49 7.38
CA TRP A 65 -11.65 -18.08 7.20
C TRP A 65 -12.52 -17.19 8.09
N ASP A 66 -12.01 -16.02 8.46
CA ASP A 66 -12.76 -15.01 9.19
C ASP A 66 -13.05 -13.82 8.28
N THR A 67 -14.22 -13.80 7.65
CA THR A 67 -14.64 -12.73 6.73
C THR A 67 -15.00 -11.43 7.44
N TYR A 68 -15.18 -11.47 8.77
CA TYR A 68 -15.58 -10.32 9.58
C TYR A 68 -14.43 -9.77 10.41
N ALA A 69 -13.22 -10.33 10.25
CA ALA A 69 -12.03 -9.79 10.84
C ALA A 69 -11.91 -8.30 10.46
N ALA A 70 -11.93 -7.47 11.49
CA ALA A 70 -11.68 -6.05 11.37
C ALA A 70 -10.24 -5.83 10.93
N THR A 71 -10.01 -4.76 10.18
CA THR A 71 -8.68 -4.19 10.07
C THR A 71 -8.57 -3.00 10.99
N GLU A 72 -7.35 -2.80 11.52
CA GLU A 72 -7.04 -1.61 12.33
C GLU A 72 -7.19 -0.32 11.51
N MET A 73 -7.15 -0.42 10.19
CA MET A 73 -7.42 0.70 9.31
C MET A 73 -8.48 0.35 8.25
N ASP A 74 -9.49 1.21 8.16
CA ASP A 74 -10.58 1.11 7.21
C ASP A 74 -10.40 2.11 6.05
N GLU A 75 -11.20 1.90 5.01
CA GLU A 75 -11.22 2.72 3.78
C GLU A 75 -11.52 4.20 4.09
N GLU A 76 -12.23 4.47 5.19
CA GLU A 76 -12.55 5.81 5.67
C GLU A 76 -11.30 6.54 6.17
N THR A 77 -10.44 5.85 6.92
CA THR A 77 -9.16 6.42 7.38
C THR A 77 -8.22 6.72 6.20
N ALA A 78 -8.17 5.82 5.20
CA ALA A 78 -7.38 6.06 3.98
C ALA A 78 -7.89 7.28 3.19
N GLN A 79 -9.22 7.44 3.07
CA GLN A 79 -9.84 8.61 2.45
C GLN A 79 -9.67 9.89 3.26
N GLU A 80 -9.66 9.82 4.60
CA GLU A 80 -9.41 10.98 5.46
C GLU A 80 -7.97 11.51 5.30
N ILE A 81 -6.99 10.60 5.16
CA ILE A 81 -5.59 10.94 4.87
C ILE A 81 -5.49 11.71 3.55
N LEU A 82 -6.28 11.35 2.54
CA LEU A 82 -6.32 12.05 1.24
C LEU A 82 -7.07 13.37 1.24
N ARG A 83 -8.03 13.56 2.14
CA ARG A 83 -8.80 14.81 2.24
C ARG A 83 -8.04 15.92 2.95
N LYS A 84 -7.00 15.59 3.72
CA LYS A 84 -6.18 16.60 4.38
C LYS A 84 -5.21 17.18 3.35
N PRO A 85 -5.15 18.50 3.16
CA PRO A 85 -4.05 19.12 2.45
C PRO A 85 -2.76 18.65 3.12
N TRP A 86 -1.95 17.91 2.38
CA TRP A 86 -0.63 17.52 2.83
C TRP A 86 0.16 18.81 3.02
N VAL A 87 0.67 19.01 4.25
CA VAL A 87 1.20 20.27 4.80
C VAL A 87 1.50 21.34 3.73
N GLU A 88 0.64 22.37 3.64
CA GLU A 88 0.76 23.59 2.81
C GLU A 88 1.99 24.47 3.17
N GLU A 89 2.94 23.95 3.92
CA GLU A 89 4.15 24.70 4.20
C GLU A 89 4.98 24.64 2.92
N GLU A 90 5.17 25.82 2.29
CA GLU A 90 6.00 26.10 1.11
C GLU A 90 7.47 25.67 1.36
N LEU A 91 7.69 24.38 1.60
CA LEU A 91 8.99 23.78 1.74
C LEU A 91 9.48 23.54 0.33
N GLN A 92 10.10 24.58 -0.23
CA GLN A 92 10.92 24.49 -1.44
C GLN A 92 11.93 23.36 -1.25
N THR A 93 11.58 22.17 -1.73
CA THR A 93 12.50 21.06 -1.89
C THR A 93 13.14 21.21 -3.27
N SER A 94 14.41 20.83 -3.40
CA SER A 94 15.09 20.99 -4.68
C SER A 94 14.52 20.01 -5.72
N LEU A 95 14.41 20.42 -6.99
CA LEU A 95 14.01 19.55 -8.12
C LEU A 95 14.71 18.17 -8.16
N ILE A 96 15.98 18.09 -7.74
CA ILE A 96 16.74 16.82 -7.68
C ILE A 96 16.15 15.87 -6.64
N ALA A 97 15.71 16.42 -5.50
CA ALA A 97 15.06 15.66 -4.44
C ALA A 97 13.71 15.11 -4.91
N ASP A 98 12.91 15.91 -5.62
CA ASP A 98 11.62 15.44 -6.16
C ASP A 98 11.78 14.33 -7.19
N VAL A 99 12.79 14.39 -8.06
CA VAL A 99 13.07 13.30 -9.02
C VAL A 99 13.47 12.00 -8.32
N SER A 100 14.25 12.11 -7.24
CA SER A 100 14.61 10.95 -6.39
C SER A 100 13.37 10.35 -5.72
N ASP A 101 12.53 11.19 -5.15
CA ASP A 101 11.31 10.80 -4.45
C ASP A 101 10.28 10.16 -5.41
N ILE A 102 10.09 10.73 -6.61
CA ILE A 102 9.28 10.11 -7.69
C ILE A 102 9.79 8.71 -8.03
N SER A 103 11.11 8.50 -8.04
CA SER A 103 11.69 7.19 -8.33
C SER A 103 11.35 6.17 -7.23
N VAL A 104 11.39 6.58 -5.96
CA VAL A 104 10.96 5.74 -4.82
C VAL A 104 9.46 5.42 -4.91
N LEU A 105 8.63 6.41 -5.21
CA LEU A 105 7.18 6.21 -5.37
C LEU A 105 6.84 5.28 -6.55
N ARG A 106 7.59 5.33 -7.65
CA ARG A 106 7.42 4.39 -8.78
C ARG A 106 7.78 2.96 -8.40
N MET A 107 8.76 2.77 -7.52
CA MET A 107 9.08 1.45 -6.97
C MET A 107 7.95 0.96 -6.07
N ALA A 108 7.44 1.81 -5.18
CA ALA A 108 6.27 1.51 -4.34
C ALA A 108 5.06 1.11 -5.20
N LEU A 109 4.70 1.92 -6.20
CA LEU A 109 3.59 1.61 -7.12
C LEU A 109 3.75 0.26 -7.84
N SER A 110 4.98 -0.13 -8.16
CA SER A 110 5.26 -1.42 -8.78
C SER A 110 5.07 -2.58 -7.81
N LEU A 111 5.51 -2.41 -6.56
CA LEU A 111 5.34 -3.37 -5.47
C LEU A 111 3.85 -3.61 -5.19
N GLU A 112 3.08 -2.54 -4.98
CA GLU A 112 1.64 -2.59 -4.74
C GLU A 112 0.89 -3.28 -5.87
N ARG A 113 1.27 -3.00 -7.12
CA ARG A 113 0.70 -3.67 -8.29
C ARG A 113 0.99 -5.18 -8.29
N ASP A 114 2.18 -5.59 -7.90
CA ASP A 114 2.54 -7.01 -7.81
C ASP A 114 1.73 -7.70 -6.71
N PHE A 115 1.47 -7.02 -5.59
CA PHE A 115 0.71 -7.54 -4.46
C PHE A 115 -0.77 -7.65 -4.80
N ASN A 116 -1.36 -6.61 -5.38
CA ASN A 116 -2.72 -6.63 -5.93
C ASN A 116 -2.92 -7.80 -6.90
N ASN A 117 -1.97 -7.99 -7.83
CA ASN A 117 -2.00 -9.08 -8.79
C ASN A 117 -1.89 -10.45 -8.12
N PHE A 118 -1.01 -10.57 -7.12
CA PHE A 118 -0.86 -11.79 -6.33
C PHE A 118 -2.18 -12.16 -5.65
N TYR A 119 -2.79 -11.25 -4.90
CA TYR A 119 -4.04 -11.49 -4.18
C TYR A 119 -5.20 -11.81 -5.10
N THR A 120 -5.33 -11.08 -6.21
CA THR A 120 -6.33 -11.33 -7.25
C THR A 120 -6.19 -12.73 -7.84
N LYS A 121 -4.97 -13.16 -8.16
CA LYS A 121 -4.70 -14.51 -8.70
C LYS A 121 -4.88 -15.59 -7.63
N ALA A 122 -4.54 -15.31 -6.39
CA ALA A 122 -4.70 -16.23 -5.28
C ALA A 122 -6.19 -16.48 -5.00
N SER A 123 -7.04 -15.44 -5.03
CA SER A 123 -8.48 -15.57 -4.83
C SER A 123 -9.15 -16.44 -5.90
N GLN A 124 -8.64 -16.41 -7.13
CA GLN A 124 -9.10 -17.26 -8.23
C GLN A 124 -8.74 -18.75 -8.04
N LYS A 125 -7.72 -19.07 -7.23
CA LYS A 125 -7.24 -20.44 -6.98
C LYS A 125 -7.90 -21.13 -5.78
N ILE A 126 -8.61 -20.38 -4.94
CA ILE A 126 -9.28 -20.92 -3.76
C ILE A 126 -10.75 -21.15 -4.09
N ASP A 127 -11.32 -22.32 -3.79
CA ASP A 127 -12.75 -22.58 -4.05
C ASP A 127 -13.68 -21.99 -2.99
N GLN A 128 -13.21 -21.90 -1.75
CA GLN A 128 -14.00 -21.47 -0.61
C GLN A 128 -14.41 -19.99 -0.74
N PRO A 129 -15.72 -19.67 -0.74
CA PRO A 129 -16.20 -18.30 -0.91
C PRO A 129 -15.61 -17.31 0.10
N ASP A 130 -15.42 -17.74 1.34
CA ASP A 130 -14.90 -16.90 2.41
C ASP A 130 -13.42 -16.56 2.19
N GLY A 131 -12.61 -17.51 1.71
CA GLY A 131 -11.22 -17.26 1.33
C GLY A 131 -11.10 -16.33 0.12
N LYS A 132 -12.00 -16.47 -0.87
CA LYS A 132 -12.07 -15.53 -2.00
C LYS A 132 -12.35 -14.11 -1.51
N LYS A 133 -13.29 -13.94 -0.59
CA LYS A 133 -13.63 -12.63 -0.02
C LYS A 133 -12.44 -12.01 0.70
N VAL A 134 -11.75 -12.77 1.54
CA VAL A 134 -10.58 -12.28 2.30
C VAL A 134 -9.45 -11.85 1.36
N LEU A 135 -9.12 -12.65 0.35
CA LEU A 135 -8.06 -12.30 -0.61
C LEU A 135 -8.45 -11.15 -1.53
N ASN A 136 -9.71 -11.05 -1.95
CA ASN A 136 -10.19 -9.89 -2.72
C ASN A 136 -10.19 -8.61 -1.87
N LYS A 137 -10.41 -8.71 -0.55
CA LYS A 137 -10.30 -7.58 0.37
C LYS A 137 -8.87 -7.06 0.43
N LEU A 138 -7.88 -7.95 0.59
CA LEU A 138 -6.44 -7.61 0.49
C LEU A 138 -6.10 -6.97 -0.85
N ALA A 139 -6.54 -7.57 -1.98
CA ALA A 139 -6.34 -6.97 -3.29
C ALA A 139 -6.93 -5.55 -3.40
N GLY A 140 -8.10 -5.31 -2.77
CA GLY A 140 -8.74 -3.99 -2.72
C GLY A 140 -7.90 -2.95 -2.00
N TRP A 141 -7.23 -3.31 -0.90
CA TRP A 141 -6.32 -2.41 -0.18
C TRP A 141 -5.12 -2.02 -1.03
N GLU A 142 -4.47 -2.99 -1.67
CA GLU A 142 -3.33 -2.70 -2.55
C GLU A 142 -3.73 -1.81 -3.74
N ALA A 143 -4.95 -2.00 -4.26
CA ALA A 143 -5.47 -1.13 -5.32
C ALA A 143 -5.65 0.32 -4.84
N GLU A 144 -6.03 0.51 -3.59
CA GLU A 144 -6.15 1.84 -3.00
C GLU A 144 -4.76 2.45 -2.74
N HIS A 145 -3.80 1.69 -2.23
CA HIS A 145 -2.40 2.12 -2.12
C HIS A 145 -1.87 2.62 -3.47
N MET A 146 -2.08 1.84 -4.54
CA MET A 146 -1.70 2.23 -5.90
C MET A 146 -2.32 3.56 -6.32
N ARG A 147 -3.60 3.78 -6.03
CA ARG A 147 -4.31 5.00 -6.39
C ARG A 147 -3.70 6.22 -5.70
N ILE A 148 -3.40 6.09 -4.41
CA ILE A 148 -2.80 7.15 -3.59
C ILE A 148 -1.39 7.49 -4.08
N ILE A 149 -0.57 6.49 -4.33
CA ILE A 149 0.79 6.69 -4.83
C ILE A 149 0.78 7.34 -6.22
N ASP A 150 -0.10 6.91 -7.12
CA ASP A 150 -0.24 7.49 -8.46
C ASP A 150 -0.70 8.95 -8.42
N GLU A 151 -1.59 9.30 -7.49
CA GLU A 151 -2.04 10.67 -7.26
C GLU A 151 -0.89 11.57 -6.79
N GLN A 152 -0.09 11.12 -5.82
CA GLN A 152 1.10 11.83 -5.35
C GLN A 152 2.14 12.03 -6.48
N ILE A 153 2.41 10.99 -7.28
CA ILE A 153 3.33 11.09 -8.43
C ILE A 153 2.83 12.14 -9.44
N LYS A 154 1.53 12.17 -9.71
CA LYS A 154 0.92 13.15 -10.63
C LYS A 154 1.03 14.57 -10.10
N GLU A 155 0.85 14.76 -8.79
CA GLU A 155 1.03 16.06 -8.14
C GLU A 155 2.47 16.55 -8.26
N MET A 156 3.44 15.75 -7.84
CA MET A 156 4.86 16.11 -7.96
C MET A 156 5.29 16.38 -9.41
N HIS A 157 4.71 15.66 -10.38
CA HIS A 157 4.96 15.94 -11.79
C HIS A 157 4.35 17.27 -12.24
N ARG A 158 3.16 17.66 -11.75
CA ARG A 158 2.58 18.97 -12.04
C ARG A 158 3.46 20.08 -11.46
N ASP A 159 3.87 19.94 -10.20
CA ASP A 159 4.71 20.93 -9.52
C ASP A 159 6.05 21.10 -10.24
N PHE A 160 6.68 19.98 -10.64
CA PHE A 160 7.90 20.00 -11.45
C PHE A 160 7.72 20.74 -12.78
N MET A 161 6.60 20.50 -13.49
CA MET A 161 6.32 21.18 -14.77
C MET A 161 6.05 22.67 -14.57
N ALA A 162 5.38 23.04 -13.48
CA ALA A 162 5.13 24.43 -13.11
C ALA A 162 6.44 25.18 -12.81
N GLU A 163 7.32 24.60 -11.99
CA GLU A 163 8.62 25.19 -11.65
C GLU A 163 9.52 25.34 -12.88
N MET A 164 9.46 24.39 -13.81
CA MET A 164 10.22 24.44 -15.06
C MET A 164 9.61 25.37 -16.13
N GLY A 165 8.43 25.96 -15.88
CA GLY A 165 7.76 26.85 -16.83
C GLY A 165 7.13 26.14 -18.03
N PHE A 166 6.76 24.87 -17.89
CA PHE A 166 6.16 24.02 -18.93
C PHE A 166 4.64 23.82 -18.76
N GLU A 167 3.93 24.63 -17.97
CA GLU A 167 2.48 24.45 -17.79
C GLU A 167 1.70 24.55 -19.11
N PRO A 168 0.76 23.62 -19.38
CA PRO A 168 -0.22 23.81 -20.44
C PRO A 168 -1.19 24.93 -20.04
N PHE A 169 -1.36 25.90 -20.94
CA PHE A 169 -2.33 27.00 -20.86
C PHE A 169 -3.78 26.54 -20.98
#